data_AF-A0A453LA17-F1
#
_entry.id   AF-A0A453LA17-F1
#
_cell.length_a   1.000
_cell.length_b   1.000
_cell.length_c   1.000
_cell.angle_alpha   90.00
_cell.angle_beta   90.00
_cell.angle_gamma   90.00
#
_symmetry.space_group_name_H-M   'P 1'
#
loop_
_entity.id
_entity.type
_entity.pdbx_description
1 polymer ?
#
loop_
_entity_poly.entity_id
_entity_poly.type
_entity_poly.pdbx_seq_one_letter_code
_entity_poly.pdbx_strand_id
1 'polypeptide(L)'
;PEPKPTRREKPPSPARQQRERPWTERSMMAAAKALPSLVLVLLLAVASQEAAATITKRDFPPGFIFGTGSSAYQIEGAVAEDGRKPSIWDTFTHSGHSVDGATADVTADQYHKYK
;
A
#
# COMPACT_ATOMS: atom_id res chain seq x y z
N PRO A 1 0.25 86.09 21.74
CA PRO A 1 0.85 85.09 20.83
C PRO A 1 -0.25 84.12 20.38
N GLU A 2 -0.52 84.01 19.08
CA GLU A 2 -1.60 83.16 18.54
C GLU A 2 -1.27 81.65 18.61
N PRO A 3 -2.27 80.77 18.84
CA PRO A 3 -2.09 79.32 18.78
C PRO A 3 -2.10 78.79 17.32
N LYS A 4 -1.13 77.92 17.00
CA LYS A 4 -0.93 77.28 15.68
C LYS A 4 -2.11 76.37 15.28
N PRO A 5 -2.50 76.31 13.98
CA PRO A 5 -3.59 75.45 13.52
C PRO A 5 -3.14 73.98 13.35
N THR A 6 -3.97 73.04 13.79
CA THR A 6 -3.74 71.60 13.68
C THR A 6 -4.17 71.07 12.30
N ARG A 7 -3.29 70.27 11.68
CA ARG A 7 -3.47 69.64 10.35
C ARG A 7 -4.53 68.53 10.43
N ARG A 8 -5.59 68.60 9.62
CA ARG A 8 -6.58 67.51 9.49
C ARG A 8 -6.06 66.42 8.54
N GLU A 9 -6.08 65.16 8.99
CA GLU A 9 -5.75 63.99 8.16
C GLU A 9 -6.90 63.62 7.21
N LYS A 10 -6.56 63.09 6.03
CA LYS A 10 -7.51 62.72 4.97
C LYS A 10 -7.91 61.23 5.12
N PRO A 11 -9.20 60.87 4.93
CA PRO A 11 -9.66 59.50 5.15
C PRO A 11 -9.13 58.48 4.12
N PRO A 12 -9.04 57.19 4.50
CA PRO A 12 -8.43 56.14 3.69
C PRO A 12 -9.26 55.71 2.46
N SER A 13 -8.56 55.18 1.46
CA SER A 13 -9.08 54.82 0.12
C SER A 13 -10.07 53.64 0.12
N PRO A 14 -11.11 53.65 -0.74
CA PRO A 14 -12.15 52.61 -0.82
C PRO A 14 -11.63 51.19 -1.10
N ALA A 15 -10.49 51.07 -1.79
CA ALA A 15 -9.86 49.77 -2.08
C ALA A 15 -9.42 49.02 -0.81
N ARG A 16 -9.19 49.75 0.28
CA ARG A 16 -8.85 49.18 1.59
C ARG A 16 -10.08 48.61 2.31
N GLN A 17 -11.29 49.03 1.95
CA GLN A 17 -12.52 48.52 2.56
C GLN A 17 -12.97 47.17 1.98
N GLN A 18 -12.62 46.86 0.73
CA GLN A 18 -13.05 45.62 0.08
C GLN A 18 -12.25 44.38 0.52
N ARG A 19 -11.05 44.56 1.07
CA ARG A 19 -10.18 43.47 1.54
C ARG A 19 -10.59 42.91 2.91
N GLU A 20 -11.52 43.58 3.59
CA GLU A 20 -11.92 43.35 4.98
C GLU A 20 -13.29 42.67 5.11
N ARG A 21 -13.85 42.07 4.05
CA ARG A 21 -15.14 41.36 4.16
C ARG A 21 -14.93 39.99 4.84
N PRO A 22 -15.44 39.76 6.06
CA PRO A 22 -15.29 38.47 6.73
C PRO A 22 -16.10 37.40 6.00
N TRP A 23 -15.63 36.15 6.11
CA TRP A 23 -16.31 34.97 5.59
C TRP A 23 -17.81 35.00 5.92
N THR A 24 -18.65 34.88 4.90
CA THR A 24 -20.10 34.98 5.08
C THR A 24 -20.66 33.74 5.79
N GLU A 25 -21.77 33.96 6.51
CA GLU A 25 -22.50 33.00 7.35
C GLU A 25 -22.77 31.65 6.67
N ARG A 26 -23.04 31.67 5.36
CA ARG A 26 -23.25 30.47 4.52
C ARG A 26 -22.04 29.54 4.51
N SER A 27 -20.85 30.12 4.46
CA SER A 27 -19.60 29.37 4.41
C SER A 27 -19.23 28.82 5.79
N MET A 28 -19.61 29.52 6.86
CA MET A 28 -19.52 29.02 8.24
C MET A 28 -20.52 27.87 8.51
N MET A 29 -21.75 27.97 8.00
CA MET A 29 -22.76 26.92 8.13
C MET A 29 -22.40 25.64 7.35
N ALA A 30 -21.74 25.76 6.19
CA ALA A 30 -21.24 24.61 5.43
C ALA A 30 -20.15 23.84 6.22
N ALA A 31 -19.23 24.56 6.85
CA ALA A 31 -18.21 23.97 7.72
C ALA A 31 -18.83 23.29 8.96
N ALA A 32 -19.84 23.90 9.58
CA ALA A 32 -20.53 23.35 10.76
C ALA A 32 -21.30 22.05 10.46
N LYS A 33 -21.88 21.91 9.26
CA LYS A 33 -22.59 20.69 8.81
C LYS A 33 -21.67 19.56 8.37
N ALA A 34 -20.44 19.88 7.98
CA ALA A 34 -19.44 18.87 7.59
C ALA A 34 -18.87 18.12 8.81
N LEU A 35 -18.78 18.76 9.97
CA LEU A 35 -18.26 18.18 11.21
C LEU A 35 -19.01 16.93 11.70
N PRO A 36 -20.34 16.92 11.88
CA PRO A 36 -21.06 15.72 12.33
C PRO A 36 -21.00 14.59 11.29
N SER A 37 -21.01 14.93 9.99
CA SER A 37 -20.85 13.94 8.91
C SER A 37 -19.45 13.33 8.89
N LEU A 38 -18.41 14.13 9.12
CA LEU A 38 -17.03 13.65 9.24
C LEU A 38 -16.86 12.76 10.48
N VAL A 39 -17.43 13.16 11.61
CA VAL A 39 -17.43 12.35 12.85
C VAL A 39 -18.17 11.05 12.64
N LEU A 40 -19.33 11.06 11.97
CA LEU A 40 -20.08 9.85 11.66
C LEU A 40 -19.30 8.91 10.72
N VAL A 41 -18.66 9.44 9.67
CA VAL A 41 -17.78 8.66 8.79
C VAL A 41 -16.61 8.07 9.56
N LEU A 42 -16.01 8.84 10.48
CA LEU A 42 -14.92 8.38 11.33
C LEU A 42 -15.39 7.26 12.27
N LEU A 43 -16.56 7.40 12.88
CA LEU A 43 -17.16 6.39 13.76
C LEU A 43 -17.50 5.10 13.02
N LEU A 44 -18.03 5.20 11.80
CA LEU A 44 -18.28 4.04 10.95
C LEU A 44 -16.96 3.36 10.55
N ALA A 45 -15.92 4.11 10.20
CA ALA A 45 -14.62 3.55 9.87
C ALA A 45 -13.97 2.83 11.07
N VAL A 46 -14.13 3.35 12.29
CA VAL A 46 -13.67 2.69 13.53
C VAL A 46 -14.50 1.44 13.84
N ALA A 47 -15.82 1.47 13.61
CA ALA A 47 -16.70 0.33 13.85
C ALA A 47 -16.51 -0.83 12.84
N SER A 48 -16.02 -0.53 11.63
CA SER A 48 -15.74 -1.52 10.58
C SER A 48 -14.39 -2.24 10.72
N GLN A 49 -13.79 -2.25 11.91
CA GLN A 49 -12.62 -3.09 12.16
C GLN A 49 -13.04 -4.54 12.32
N GLU A 50 -13.12 -5.24 11.19
CA GLU A 50 -13.19 -6.69 11.15
C GLU A 50 -11.87 -7.25 11.66
N ALA A 51 -11.91 -7.90 12.82
CA ALA A 51 -10.79 -8.67 13.33
C ALA A 51 -10.55 -9.84 12.35
N ALA A 52 -9.42 -9.82 11.67
CA ALA A 52 -8.98 -10.97 10.88
C ALA A 52 -8.84 -12.17 11.84
N ALA A 53 -9.69 -13.18 11.65
CA ALA A 53 -9.62 -14.40 12.46
C ALA A 53 -8.26 -15.08 12.23
N THR A 54 -7.54 -15.33 13.33
CA THR A 54 -6.26 -16.07 13.28
C THR A 54 -6.54 -17.56 13.29
N ILE A 55 -6.20 -18.26 12.20
CA ILE A 55 -6.25 -19.73 12.15
C ILE A 55 -5.07 -20.28 12.95
N THR A 56 -5.34 -21.24 13.83
CA THR A 56 -4.36 -21.91 14.67
C THR A 56 -4.40 -23.42 14.46
N LYS A 57 -3.36 -24.13 14.93
CA LYS A 57 -3.36 -25.60 14.89
C LYS A 57 -4.56 -26.25 15.62
N ARG A 58 -5.20 -25.53 16.54
CA ARG A 58 -6.36 -26.04 17.31
C ARG A 58 -7.64 -26.15 16.48
N ASP A 59 -7.66 -25.51 15.32
CA ASP A 59 -8.80 -25.54 14.41
C ASP A 59 -8.85 -26.81 13.55
N PHE A 60 -7.83 -27.67 13.65
CA PHE A 60 -7.70 -28.92 12.91
C PHE A 60 -7.84 -30.14 13.85
N PRO A 61 -8.37 -31.28 13.37
CA PRO A 61 -8.47 -32.50 14.17
C PRO A 61 -7.12 -33.00 14.71
N PRO A 62 -7.11 -33.70 15.86
CA PRO A 62 -5.91 -34.37 16.34
C PRO A 62 -5.35 -35.31 15.27
N GLY A 63 -4.04 -35.23 15.02
CA GLY A 63 -3.36 -36.03 14.01
C GLY A 63 -3.39 -35.44 12.59
N PHE A 64 -3.94 -34.24 12.38
CA PHE A 64 -3.84 -33.55 11.10
C PHE A 64 -2.37 -33.30 10.72
N ILE A 65 -1.99 -33.71 9.51
CA ILE A 65 -0.62 -33.58 9.01
C ILE A 65 -0.52 -32.34 8.12
N PHE A 66 0.35 -31.41 8.50
CA PHE A 66 0.79 -30.33 7.63
C PHE A 66 2.07 -30.76 6.92
N GLY A 67 2.12 -30.52 5.61
CA GLY A 67 3.27 -30.81 4.78
C GLY A 67 3.57 -29.68 3.81
N THR A 68 4.65 -29.83 3.07
CA THR A 68 5.02 -29.00 1.93
C THR A 68 5.25 -29.89 0.72
N GLY A 69 5.15 -29.33 -0.48
CA GLY A 69 5.37 -30.03 -1.74
C GLY A 69 6.29 -29.23 -2.65
N SER A 70 7.10 -29.93 -3.43
CA SER A 70 8.00 -29.37 -4.44
C SER A 70 8.04 -30.27 -5.67
N SER A 71 8.68 -29.81 -6.75
CA SER A 71 8.95 -30.63 -7.93
C SER A 71 10.43 -30.57 -8.31
N ALA A 72 10.97 -31.68 -8.80
CA ALA A 72 12.40 -31.83 -9.12
C ALA A 72 12.93 -30.69 -9.99
N TYR A 73 12.29 -30.42 -11.14
CA TYR A 73 12.72 -29.39 -12.08
C TYR A 73 12.68 -27.96 -11.52
N GLN A 74 11.87 -27.70 -10.49
CA GLN A 74 11.76 -26.36 -9.91
C GLN A 74 12.83 -26.08 -8.85
N ILE A 75 13.42 -27.11 -8.22
CA ILE A 75 14.25 -26.92 -7.02
C ILE A 75 15.63 -27.60 -7.06
N GLU A 76 15.82 -28.67 -7.85
CA GLU A 76 17.04 -29.48 -7.78
C GLU A 76 18.25 -28.77 -8.38
N GLY A 77 18.17 -28.36 -9.64
CA GLY A 77 19.34 -27.90 -10.41
C GLY A 77 20.19 -29.05 -10.93
N ALA A 78 21.51 -28.85 -11.01
CA ALA A 78 22.50 -29.86 -11.38
C ALA A 78 22.21 -30.56 -12.72
N VAL A 79 21.78 -29.77 -13.72
CA VAL A 79 21.21 -30.26 -14.99
C VAL A 79 22.11 -31.21 -15.78
N ALA A 80 23.43 -31.09 -15.61
CA ALA A 80 24.47 -31.82 -16.34
C ALA A 80 25.33 -32.74 -15.45
N GLU A 81 24.90 -32.97 -14.21
CA GLU A 81 25.68 -33.74 -13.23
C GLU A 81 25.23 -35.19 -13.15
N ASP A 82 26.13 -36.05 -12.66
CA ASP A 82 25.89 -37.44 -12.26
C ASP A 82 25.10 -38.30 -13.25
N GLY A 83 25.26 -38.02 -14.55
CA GLY A 83 24.63 -38.77 -15.63
C GLY A 83 23.15 -38.48 -15.85
N ARG A 84 22.61 -37.38 -15.29
CA ARG A 84 21.26 -36.89 -15.61
C ARG A 84 21.12 -36.67 -17.11
N LYS A 85 19.99 -37.12 -17.67
CA LYS A 85 19.63 -36.88 -19.08
C LYS A 85 18.66 -35.72 -19.19
N PRO A 86 18.67 -34.97 -20.32
CA PRO A 86 17.69 -33.92 -20.56
C PRO A 86 16.25 -34.42 -20.50
N SER A 87 15.39 -33.68 -19.82
CA SER A 87 13.94 -33.81 -19.81
C SER A 87 13.30 -32.92 -20.88
N ILE A 88 12.00 -33.09 -21.11
CA ILE A 88 11.22 -32.23 -22.01
C ILE A 88 11.27 -30.76 -21.55
N TRP A 89 11.29 -30.53 -20.23
CA TRP A 89 11.35 -29.18 -19.67
C TRP A 89 12.68 -28.49 -19.98
N ASP A 90 13.80 -29.23 -19.96
CA ASP A 90 15.11 -28.69 -20.36
C ASP A 90 15.03 -28.18 -21.80
N THR A 91 14.53 -29.01 -22.73
CA THR A 91 14.37 -28.62 -24.14
C THR A 91 13.46 -27.40 -24.29
N PHE A 92 12.33 -27.38 -23.57
CA PHE A 92 11.37 -26.28 -23.65
C PHE A 92 11.96 -24.95 -23.18
N THR A 93 12.60 -24.91 -22.00
CA THR A 93 13.16 -23.67 -21.45
C THR A 93 14.38 -23.20 -22.23
N HIS A 94 15.25 -24.11 -22.66
CA HIS A 94 16.41 -23.76 -23.50
C HIS A 94 16.02 -23.32 -24.91
N SER A 95 14.79 -23.61 -25.35
CA SER A 95 14.23 -23.08 -26.60
C SER A 95 13.66 -21.66 -26.45
N GLY A 96 13.81 -21.01 -25.29
CA GLY A 96 13.37 -19.63 -25.04
C GLY A 96 11.86 -19.50 -24.78
N HIS A 97 11.17 -20.59 -24.45
CA HIS A 97 9.74 -20.56 -24.14
C HIS A 97 9.42 -20.23 -22.67
N SER A 98 10.44 -20.08 -21.82
CA SER A 98 10.30 -19.61 -20.45
C SER A 98 10.27 -18.08 -20.37
N VAL A 99 9.63 -17.57 -19.32
CA VAL A 99 9.67 -16.15 -18.98
C VAL A 99 11.12 -15.74 -18.75
N ASP A 100 11.52 -14.62 -19.35
CA ASP A 100 12.86 -14.03 -19.27
C ASP A 100 14.02 -14.96 -19.69
N GLY A 101 13.72 -16.05 -20.41
CA GLY A 101 14.72 -17.05 -20.81
C GLY A 101 15.26 -17.89 -19.65
N ALA A 102 14.54 -17.95 -18.53
CA ALA A 102 14.97 -18.71 -17.35
C ALA A 102 15.05 -20.22 -17.60
N THR A 103 16.09 -20.89 -17.08
CA THR A 103 16.28 -22.35 -17.14
C THR A 103 16.34 -22.94 -15.73
N ALA A 104 16.27 -24.27 -15.62
CA ALA A 104 16.39 -24.98 -14.35
C ALA A 104 17.81 -25.52 -14.09
N ASP A 105 18.83 -24.87 -14.64
CA ASP A 105 20.20 -25.41 -14.57
C ASP A 105 20.74 -25.45 -13.15
N VAL A 106 20.35 -24.46 -12.33
CA VAL A 106 20.77 -24.29 -10.93
C VAL A 106 19.58 -24.27 -9.98
N THR A 107 18.52 -23.49 -10.27
CA THR A 107 17.33 -23.31 -9.40
C THR A 107 17.67 -22.94 -7.94
N ALA A 108 17.07 -23.59 -6.95
CA ALA A 108 17.39 -23.46 -5.53
C ALA A 108 18.60 -24.32 -5.11
N ASP A 109 19.20 -25.05 -6.05
CA ASP A 109 20.37 -25.90 -5.83
C ASP A 109 20.13 -26.97 -4.75
N GLN A 110 18.89 -27.48 -4.68
CA GLN A 110 18.52 -28.50 -3.70
C GLN A 110 19.23 -29.83 -3.94
N TYR A 111 19.70 -30.10 -5.17
CA TYR A 111 20.52 -31.29 -5.43
C TYR A 111 21.71 -31.36 -4.47
N HIS A 112 22.38 -30.23 -4.24
CA HIS A 112 23.49 -30.13 -3.31
C HIS A 112 23.08 -29.78 -1.87
N LYS A 113 21.94 -29.08 -1.70
CA LYS A 113 21.50 -28.47 -0.44
C LYS A 113 20.28 -29.13 0.19
N TYR A 114 20.10 -30.43 -0.04
CA TYR A 114 18.93 -31.16 0.48
C TYR A 114 18.97 -31.40 2.00
N LYS A 115 20.12 -31.19 2.66
CA LYS A 115 20.31 -31.40 4.11
C LYS A 115 20.20 -30.09 4.90
#